data_AF-A0A7K3VMZ4-F1
#
_entry.id   AF-A0A7K3VMZ4-F1
#
_cell.length_a   1.000
_cell.length_b   1.000
_cell.length_c   1.000
_cell.angle_alpha   90.00
_cell.angle_beta   90.00
_cell.angle_gamma   90.00
#
_symmetry.space_group_name_H-M   'P 1'
#
loop_
_entity.id
_entity.type
_entity.pdbx_description
1 polymer ?
#
loop_
_entity_poly.entity_id
_entity_poly.type
_entity_poly.pdbx_seq_one_letter_code
_entity_poly.pdbx_strand_id
1 'polypeptide(L)'
;MFDIIIRSALDIVGQTERLIDAMRRLLQSDGLDEVEVYELDYEIERLGDVVFNVDEAVRSLARTVECWPQTALAHEIRRTLH
;
A
#
# COMPACT_ATOMS: atom_id res chain seq x y z
N MET A 1 -1.80 4.67 17.22
CA MET A 1 -0.57 4.49 16.43
C MET A 1 -0.82 3.65 15.19
N PHE A 2 -1.40 2.44 15.29
CA PHE A 2 -1.76 1.63 14.12
C PHE A 2 -2.69 2.32 13.10
N ASP A 3 -3.69 3.08 13.56
CA ASP A 3 -4.58 3.84 12.67
C ASP A 3 -3.81 4.86 11.79
N ILE A 4 -2.79 5.54 12.33
CA ILE A 4 -1.94 6.45 11.57
C ILE A 4 -1.13 5.68 10.53
N ILE A 5 -0.53 4.54 10.92
CA ILE A 5 0.25 3.69 10.02
C ILE A 5 -0.61 3.15 8.88
N ILE A 6 -1.81 2.65 9.18
CA ILE A 6 -2.74 2.10 8.19
C ILE A 6 -3.17 3.20 7.21
N ARG A 7 -3.56 4.39 7.70
CA ARG A 7 -3.95 5.51 6.83
C ARG A 7 -2.81 5.96 5.93
N SER A 8 -1.62 6.19 6.49
CA SER A 8 -0.46 6.61 5.70
C SER A 8 -0.06 5.55 4.66
N ALA A 9 -0.17 4.26 4.98
CA ALA A 9 0.11 3.20 4.02
C ALA A 9 -0.93 3.16 2.88
N LEU A 10 -2.22 3.32 3.19
CA LEU A 10 -3.28 3.43 2.18
C LEU A 10 -3.10 4.68 1.29
N ASP A 11 -2.67 5.80 1.86
CA ASP A 11 -2.37 7.02 1.10
C ASP A 11 -1.22 6.78 0.10
N ILE A 12 -0.16 6.08 0.52
CA ILE A 12 0.96 5.71 -0.35
C ILE A 12 0.50 4.77 -1.47
N VAL A 13 -0.32 3.77 -1.16
CA VAL A 13 -0.93 2.87 -2.18
C VAL A 13 -1.69 3.71 -3.21
N GLY A 14 -2.60 4.58 -2.76
CA GLY A 14 -3.39 5.42 -3.66
C GLY A 14 -2.55 6.41 -4.48
N GLN A 15 -1.46 6.94 -3.92
CA GLN A 15 -0.52 7.78 -4.68
C GLN A 15 0.23 6.98 -5.74
N THR A 16 0.60 5.74 -5.42
CA THR A 16 1.32 4.85 -6.35
C THR A 16 0.41 4.37 -7.48
N GLU A 17 -0.86 4.08 -7.20
CA GLU A 17 -1.85 3.77 -8.24
C GLU A 17 -2.03 4.93 -9.23
N ARG A 18 -2.09 6.17 -8.74
CA ARG A 18 -2.15 7.36 -9.61
C ARG A 18 -0.89 7.54 -10.44
N LEU A 19 0.27 7.17 -9.92
CA LEU A 19 1.53 7.16 -10.66
C LEU A 19 1.49 6.11 -11.77
N ILE A 20 1.04 4.89 -11.46
CA ILE A 20 0.85 3.82 -12.45
C ILE A 20 -0.10 4.27 -13.56
N ASP A 21 -1.21 4.93 -13.23
CA ASP A 21 -2.13 5.47 -14.23
C ASP A 21 -1.50 6.56 -15.09
N ALA A 22 -0.64 7.41 -14.53
CA ALA A 22 0.12 8.40 -15.29
C ALA A 22 1.13 7.72 -16.24
N MET A 23 1.81 6.67 -15.77
CA MET A 23 2.74 5.86 -16.59
C MET A 23 2.00 5.16 -17.73
N ARG A 24 0.82 4.59 -17.49
CA ARG A 24 -0.03 4.00 -18.54
C ARG A 24 -0.44 5.01 -19.61
N ARG A 25 -0.73 6.26 -19.23
CA ARG A 25 -1.02 7.33 -20.19
C ARG A 25 0.21 7.72 -20.99
N LEU A 26 1.39 7.72 -20.38
CA LEU A 26 2.66 7.96 -21.06
C LEU A 26 2.96 6.84 -22.07
N LEU A 27 2.71 5.58 -21.70
CA LEU A 27 2.85 4.42 -22.58
C LEU A 27 1.98 4.52 -23.84
N GLN A 28 0.82 5.17 -23.73
CA GLN A 28 -0.11 5.40 -24.85
C GLN A 28 0.25 6.61 -25.72
N SER A 29 1.31 7.34 -25.40
CA SER A 29 1.76 8.51 -26.16
C SER A 29 2.80 8.13 -27.21
N ASP A 30 2.80 8.83 -28.35
CA ASP A 30 3.74 8.59 -29.46
C ASP A 30 5.18 9.09 -29.18
N GLY A 31 5.54 9.31 -27.91
CA GLY A 31 6.79 9.95 -27.51
C GLY A 31 7.91 8.99 -27.13
N LEU A 32 7.62 7.69 -27.04
CA LEU A 32 8.56 6.66 -26.59
C LEU A 32 9.05 5.81 -27.76
N ASP A 33 10.30 5.39 -27.72
CA ASP A 33 10.80 4.34 -28.60
C ASP A 33 10.38 2.93 -28.15
N GLU A 34 10.66 1.91 -28.97
CA GLU A 34 10.25 0.52 -28.70
C GLU A 34 10.87 -0.05 -27.40
N VAL A 35 12.11 0.34 -27.09
CA VAL A 35 12.80 -0.11 -25.87
C VAL A 35 12.18 0.58 -24.66
N GLU A 36 11.96 1.89 -24.74
CA GLU A 36 11.31 2.67 -23.69
C GLU A 36 9.89 2.19 -23.41
N VAL A 37 9.13 1.79 -24.44
CA VAL A 37 7.79 1.19 -24.28
C VAL A 37 7.88 -0.12 -23.51
N TYR A 38 8.80 -1.02 -23.87
CA TYR A 38 8.96 -2.31 -23.19
C TYR A 38 9.38 -2.13 -21.73
N GLU A 39 10.35 -1.27 -21.46
CA GLU A 39 10.81 -0.99 -20.10
C GLU A 39 9.69 -0.36 -19.26
N LEU A 40 8.96 0.61 -19.80
CA LEU A 40 7.87 1.26 -19.08
C LEU A 40 6.72 0.30 -18.77
N ASP A 41 6.36 -0.58 -19.71
CA ASP A 41 5.33 -1.60 -19.50
C ASP A 41 5.75 -2.59 -18.39
N TYR A 42 7.00 -3.07 -18.43
CA TYR A 42 7.55 -3.93 -17.37
C TYR A 42 7.53 -3.24 -15.98
N GLU A 43 7.91 -1.96 -15.92
CA GLU A 43 7.88 -1.19 -14.67
C GLU A 43 6.45 -0.98 -14.15
N ILE A 44 5.48 -0.76 -15.05
CA ILE A 44 4.05 -0.68 -14.69
C ILE A 44 3.57 -1.98 -14.06
N GLU A 45 3.89 -3.13 -14.68
CA GLU A 45 3.53 -4.45 -14.13
C GLU A 45 4.19 -4.67 -12.77
N ARG A 46 5.51 -4.44 -12.66
CA ARG A 46 6.24 -4.64 -11.41
C ARG A 46 5.72 -3.75 -10.28
N LEU A 47 5.41 -2.48 -10.55
CA LEU A 47 4.82 -1.59 -9.56
C LEU A 47 3.40 -2.02 -9.18
N GLY A 48 2.61 -2.49 -10.15
CA GLY A 48 1.28 -3.05 -9.91
C GLY A 48 1.32 -4.20 -8.90
N ASP A 49 2.23 -5.15 -9.09
CA ASP A 49 2.41 -6.29 -8.17
C ASP A 49 2.80 -5.85 -6.76
N VAL A 50 3.72 -4.88 -6.65
CA VAL A 50 4.16 -4.35 -5.34
C VAL A 50 2.99 -3.66 -4.62
N VAL A 51 2.26 -2.78 -5.33
CA VAL A 51 1.11 -2.06 -4.76
C VAL A 51 0.04 -3.04 -4.30
N PHE A 52 -0.26 -4.06 -5.09
CA PHE A 52 -1.23 -5.09 -4.73
C PHE A 52 -0.85 -5.81 -3.43
N ASN A 53 0.41 -6.25 -3.31
CA ASN A 53 0.91 -6.93 -2.11
C ASN A 53 0.88 -6.02 -0.87
N VAL A 54 1.23 -4.73 -1.02
CA VAL A 54 1.21 -3.76 0.08
C VAL A 54 -0.23 -3.49 0.53
N ASP A 55 -1.15 -3.28 -0.41
CA ASP A 55 -2.57 -3.06 -0.12
C ASP A 55 -3.21 -4.25 0.62
N GLU A 56 -2.90 -5.48 0.20
CA GLU A 56 -3.32 -6.68 0.91
C GLU A 56 -2.76 -6.74 2.33
N ALA A 57 -1.45 -6.47 2.50
CA ALA A 57 -0.80 -6.46 3.81
C ALA A 57 -1.40 -5.42 4.75
N VAL A 58 -1.70 -4.22 4.25
CA VAL A 58 -2.32 -3.13 5.02
C VAL A 58 -3.75 -3.49 5.42
N ARG A 59 -4.54 -4.09 4.52
CA ARG A 59 -5.90 -4.57 4.85
C ARG A 59 -5.88 -5.72 5.85
N SER A 60 -4.92 -6.63 5.74
CA SER A 60 -4.70 -7.71 6.70
C SER A 60 -4.37 -7.16 8.10
N LEU A 61 -3.48 -6.17 8.17
CA LEU A 61 -3.16 -5.46 9.40
C LEU A 61 -4.39 -4.75 9.99
N ALA A 62 -5.17 -4.04 9.17
CA ALA A 62 -6.37 -3.34 9.60
C ALA A 62 -7.38 -4.31 10.24
N ARG A 63 -7.68 -5.44 9.58
CA ARG A 63 -8.55 -6.49 10.13
C ARG A 63 -8.02 -7.06 11.45
N THR A 64 -6.70 -7.26 11.54
CA THR A 64 -6.06 -7.77 12.77
C THR A 64 -6.24 -6.80 13.93
N VAL A 65 -6.07 -5.51 13.69
CA VAL A 65 -6.23 -4.45 14.70
C VAL A 65 -7.70 -4.29 15.10
N GLU A 66 -8.64 -4.35 14.15
CA GLU A 66 -10.08 -4.30 14.42
C GLU A 66 -10.55 -5.48 15.28
N CYS A 67 -9.98 -6.66 15.07
CA CYS A 67 -10.32 -7.88 15.82
C CYS A 67 -9.62 -8.00 17.18
N TRP A 68 -8.76 -7.05 17.58
CA TRP A 68 -8.14 -7.11 18.90
C TRP A 68 -9.18 -6.90 20.00
N PRO A 69 -9.32 -7.85 20.94
CA PRO A 69 -10.27 -7.69 22.02
C PRO A 69 -9.81 -6.53 22.92
N GLN A 70 -10.71 -5.61 23.24
CA GLN A 70 -10.41 -4.43 24.08
C GLN A 70 -9.79 -4.79 25.45
N THR A 71 -9.85 -6.06 25.88
CA THR A 71 -9.24 -6.60 27.10
C THR A 71 -7.72 -6.77 27.05
N ALA A 72 -7.09 -6.91 25.88
CA ALA A 72 -5.63 -7.00 25.76
C ALA A 72 -4.94 -5.65 26.04
N LEU A 73 -5.55 -4.55 25.58
CA LEU A 73 -5.07 -3.19 25.83
C LEU A 73 -5.15 -2.82 27.33
N ALA A 74 -6.14 -3.36 28.04
CA ALA A 74 -6.29 -3.16 29.49
C ALA A 74 -5.32 -4.02 30.32
N HIS A 75 -4.87 -5.18 29.82
CA HIS A 75 -3.95 -6.05 30.55
C HIS A 75 -2.51 -5.53 30.57
N GLU A 76 -2.09 -4.76 29.57
CA GLU A 76 -0.77 -4.14 29.56
C GLU A 76 -0.67 -2.96 30.55
N ILE A 77 -1.72 -2.13 30.65
CA ILE A 77 -1.77 -1.02 31.63
C ILE A 77 -1.86 -1.54 33.06
N ARG A 78 -2.53 -2.69 33.29
CA ARG A 78 -2.72 -3.25 34.63
C ARG A 78 -1.51 -4.04 35.17
N ARG A 79 -0.55 -4.46 34.33
CA ARG A 79 0.68 -5.10 34.81
C ARG A 79 1.76 -4.13 35.29
N THR A 80 1.60 -2.82 35.05
CA THR A 80 2.50 -1.78 35.53
C THR A 80 2.05 -1.07 36.82
N LEU A 81 0.90 -1.45 37.39
CA LEU A 81 0.43 -0.94 38.68
C LEU A 81 -0.07 -2.10 39.56
N HIS A 82 0.84 -2.54 40.43
CA HIS A 82 0.69 -3.46 41.57
C HIS A 82 0.53 -4.97 41.32
#